data_AF-A0A453QZ84-F1
#
_entry.id   AF-A0A453QZ84-F1
#
_cell.length_a   1.000
_cell.length_b   1.000
_cell.length_c   1.000
_cell.angle_alpha   90.00
_cell.angle_beta   90.00
_cell.angle_gamma   90.00
#
_symmetry.space_group_name_H-M   'P 1'
#
loop_
_entity.id
_entity.type
_entity.pdbx_description
1 polymer ?
#
loop_
_entity_poly.entity_id
_entity_poly.type
_entity_poly.pdbx_seq_one_letter_code
_entity_poly.pdbx_strand_id
1 'polypeptide(L)'
;MTVGGEATATGNGQTVCVTGAGGYIGSWIVKLLLEKGYAVRGTVRNPDDAKNAHLRGLAGAAERLVLCKADLLDGDALRAAIAGCHGVFHTASPITDDPEEMVEPAV
;
A
#
# COMPACT_ATOMS: atom_id res chain seq x y z
N MET A 1 33.86 19.97 -11.81
CA MET A 1 33.09 20.41 -10.62
C MET A 1 31.79 19.60 -10.61
N THR A 2 31.87 18.36 -10.14
CA THR A 2 30.72 17.46 -10.04
C THR A 2 30.05 17.72 -8.70
N VAL A 3 28.91 18.39 -8.69
CA VAL A 3 28.07 18.48 -7.51
C VAL A 3 27.37 17.13 -7.38
N GLY A 4 27.99 16.22 -6.62
CA GLY A 4 27.32 15.02 -6.13
C GLY A 4 26.31 15.46 -5.09
N GLY A 5 25.03 15.55 -5.49
CA GLY A 5 23.95 15.65 -4.53
C GLY A 5 23.90 14.34 -3.74
N GLU A 6 24.21 14.39 -2.45
CA GLU A 6 23.84 13.33 -1.53
C GLU A 6 22.34 13.11 -1.66
N ALA A 7 21.94 11.97 -2.22
CA ALA A 7 20.58 11.50 -2.11
C ALA A 7 20.32 11.29 -0.62
N THR A 8 19.58 12.22 0.00
CA THR A 8 19.03 12.02 1.33
C THR A 8 18.35 10.66 1.33
N ALA A 9 18.71 9.81 2.30
CA ALA A 9 18.16 8.47 2.43
C ALA A 9 16.67 8.58 2.77
N THR A 10 15.81 8.71 1.76
CA THR A 10 14.38 8.83 2.00
C THR A 10 13.84 7.45 2.33
N GLY A 11 13.13 7.29 3.44
CA GLY A 11 12.34 6.11 3.81
C GLY A 11 12.97 5.08 4.76
N ASN A 12 14.30 5.06 4.96
CA ASN A 12 14.99 4.03 5.76
C ASN A 12 14.51 3.97 7.23
N GLY A 13 13.52 3.12 7.49
CA GLY A 13 12.91 2.89 8.82
C GLY A 13 11.47 3.36 8.96
N GLN A 14 10.93 4.10 8.00
CA GLN A 14 9.52 4.52 8.03
C GLN A 14 8.63 3.45 7.42
N THR A 15 7.54 3.15 8.12
CA THR A 15 6.49 2.24 7.65
C THR A 15 5.29 3.05 7.20
N VAL A 16 4.71 2.73 6.04
CA VAL A 16 3.47 3.36 5.54
C VAL A 16 2.44 2.31 5.15
N CYS A 17 1.16 2.65 5.27
CA CYS A 17 0.07 1.81 4.82
C CYS A 17 -0.43 2.26 3.45
N VAL A 18 -0.70 1.33 2.54
CA VAL A 18 -1.36 1.60 1.25
C VAL A 18 -2.63 0.77 1.19
N THR A 19 -3.79 1.39 1.21
CA THR A 19 -5.05 0.65 1.04
C THR A 19 -5.30 0.35 -0.43
N GLY A 20 -5.75 -0.87 -0.76
CA GLY A 20 -5.99 -1.26 -2.15
C GLY A 20 -4.69 -1.47 -2.93
N ALA A 21 -3.67 -2.02 -2.26
CA ALA A 21 -2.31 -2.14 -2.76
C ALA A 21 -2.20 -2.91 -4.09
N GLY A 22 -3.08 -3.90 -4.33
CA GLY A 22 -3.11 -4.66 -5.58
C GLY A 22 -3.88 -4.01 -6.72
N GLY A 23 -4.41 -2.80 -6.52
CA GLY A 23 -5.13 -2.05 -7.55
C GLY A 23 -4.20 -1.38 -8.56
N TYR A 24 -4.78 -0.79 -9.61
CA TYR A 24 -4.03 -0.12 -10.67
C TYR A 24 -3.08 0.95 -10.12
N ILE A 25 -3.62 1.96 -9.40
CA ILE A 25 -2.81 3.03 -8.80
C ILE A 25 -2.00 2.52 -7.60
N GLY A 26 -2.61 1.69 -6.75
CA GLY A 26 -1.99 1.16 -5.54
C GLY A 26 -0.68 0.43 -5.81
N SER A 27 -0.62 -0.38 -6.86
CA SER A 27 0.59 -1.16 -7.21
C SER A 27 1.79 -0.27 -7.58
N TRP A 28 1.54 0.84 -8.29
CA TRP A 28 2.58 1.82 -8.61
C TRP A 28 3.07 2.58 -7.38
N ILE A 29 2.16 2.94 -6.48
CA ILE A 29 2.51 3.59 -5.20
C ILE A 29 3.39 2.64 -4.36
N VAL A 30 3.01 1.37 -4.23
CA VAL A 30 3.80 0.36 -3.53
C VAL A 30 5.20 0.24 -4.14
N LYS A 31 5.29 0.12 -5.47
CA LYS A 31 6.58 0.07 -6.18
C LYS A 31 7.48 1.26 -5.85
N LEU A 32 6.96 2.49 -5.99
CA LEU A 32 7.73 3.72 -5.75
C LEU A 32 8.16 3.87 -4.28
N LEU A 33 7.31 3.45 -3.34
CA LEU A 33 7.64 3.47 -1.91
C LEU A 33 8.75 2.47 -1.57
N LEU A 34 8.70 1.25 -2.12
CA LEU A 34 9.74 0.24 -1.93
C LEU A 34 11.09 0.65 -2.54
N GLU A 35 11.06 1.28 -3.72
CA GLU A 35 12.24 1.88 -4.38
C GLU A 35 12.85 3.02 -3.54
N LYS A 36 12.01 3.76 -2.83
CA LYS A 36 12.40 4.78 -1.86
C LYS A 36 12.61 4.21 -0.45
N GLY A 37 12.91 2.92 -0.30
CA GLY A 37 13.35 2.35 0.99
C GLY A 37 12.31 2.28 2.12
N TYR A 38 11.03 2.58 1.87
CA TYR A 38 9.97 2.45 2.87
C TYR A 38 9.63 0.98 3.14
N ALA A 39 9.21 0.69 4.38
CA ALA A 39 8.41 -0.49 4.68
C ALA A 39 6.95 -0.21 4.34
N VAL A 40 6.30 -1.13 3.62
CA VAL A 40 4.94 -0.96 3.10
C VAL A 40 4.03 -2.04 3.65
N ARG A 41 2.94 -1.61 4.29
CA ARG A 41 1.80 -2.46 4.66
C ARG A 41 0.69 -2.26 3.62
N GLY A 42 0.58 -3.18 2.68
CA GLY A 42 -0.40 -3.10 1.60
C GLY A 42 -1.68 -3.84 1.98
N THR A 43 -2.84 -3.16 2.02
CA THR A 43 -4.10 -3.86 2.28
C THR A 43 -4.68 -4.45 1.00
N VAL A 44 -5.15 -5.68 1.09
CA VAL A 44 -5.87 -6.43 0.05
C VAL A 44 -6.94 -7.29 0.70
N ARG A 45 -8.02 -7.60 -0.03
CA ARG A 45 -9.12 -8.43 0.48
C ARG A 45 -8.70 -9.88 0.80
N ASN A 46 -7.79 -10.44 0.00
CA ASN A 46 -7.20 -11.76 0.23
C ASN A 46 -5.71 -11.73 -0.16
N PRO A 47 -4.76 -11.79 0.80
CA PRO A 47 -3.31 -11.78 0.53
C PRO A 47 -2.80 -12.93 -0.34
N ASP A 48 -3.52 -14.06 -0.38
CA ASP A 48 -3.12 -15.27 -1.10
C ASP A 48 -3.75 -15.37 -2.50
N ASP A 49 -4.56 -14.39 -2.89
CA ASP A 49 -5.13 -14.30 -4.24
C ASP A 49 -4.01 -14.08 -5.27
N ALA A 50 -3.98 -14.92 -6.31
CA ALA A 50 -2.98 -14.90 -7.37
C ALA A 50 -2.88 -13.54 -8.07
N LYS A 51 -3.96 -12.74 -8.08
CA LYS A 51 -3.91 -11.38 -8.65
C LYS A 51 -2.88 -10.48 -7.97
N ASN A 52 -2.52 -10.74 -6.71
CA ASN A 52 -1.54 -9.95 -5.96
C ASN A 52 -0.08 -10.39 -6.21
N ALA A 53 0.16 -11.42 -7.02
CA ALA A 53 1.50 -11.94 -7.29
C ALA A 53 2.46 -10.86 -7.83
N HIS A 54 1.93 -9.92 -8.62
CA HIS A 54 2.71 -8.80 -9.17
C HIS A 54 3.36 -7.94 -8.08
N LEU A 55 2.75 -7.79 -6.90
CA LEU A 55 3.32 -7.02 -5.79
C LEU A 55 4.52 -7.74 -5.15
N ARG A 56 4.44 -9.07 -5.01
CA ARG A 56 5.50 -9.89 -4.42
C ARG A 56 6.75 -9.93 -5.31
N GLY A 57 6.60 -9.68 -6.62
CA GLY A 57 7.70 -9.59 -7.58
C GLY A 57 8.41 -8.23 -7.65
N LEU A 58 7.96 -7.23 -6.89
CA LEU A 58 8.59 -5.90 -6.89
C LEU A 58 9.96 -5.93 -6.18
N ALA A 59 10.90 -5.12 -6.64
CA ALA A 59 12.19 -4.95 -5.97
C ALA A 59 11.98 -4.44 -4.53
N GLY A 60 12.57 -5.13 -3.55
CA GLY A 60 12.43 -4.80 -2.13
C GLY A 60 11.16 -5.36 -1.45
N ALA A 61 10.27 -6.02 -2.20
CA ALA A 61 9.03 -6.54 -1.62
C ALA A 61 9.27 -7.67 -0.63
N ALA A 62 10.21 -8.57 -0.90
CA ALA A 62 10.51 -9.70 -0.03
C ALA A 62 10.94 -9.25 1.39
N GLU A 63 11.59 -8.10 1.50
CA GLU A 63 12.10 -7.56 2.76
C GLU A 63 11.16 -6.54 3.41
N ARG A 64 10.41 -5.78 2.60
CA ARG A 64 9.72 -4.56 3.06
C ARG A 64 8.24 -4.49 2.72
N LEU A 65 7.67 -5.47 2.02
CA LEU A 65 6.23 -5.51 1.76
C LEU A 65 5.53 -6.56 2.64
N VAL A 66 4.51 -6.12 3.37
CA VAL A 66 3.57 -7.01 4.07
C VAL A 66 2.17 -6.82 3.50
N LEU A 67 1.59 -7.88 2.95
CA LEU A 67 0.19 -7.87 2.53
C LEU A 67 -0.71 -8.16 3.72
N CYS A 68 -1.54 -7.17 4.08
CA CYS A 68 -2.50 -7.27 5.18
C CYS A 68 -3.87 -7.59 4.61
N LYS A 69 -4.54 -8.61 5.17
CA LYS A 69 -5.95 -8.86 4.86
C LYS A 69 -6.79 -7.75 5.48
N ALA A 70 -7.46 -6.95 4.66
CA ALA A 70 -8.45 -5.98 5.14
C ALA A 70 -9.49 -5.67 4.06
N ASP A 71 -10.72 -5.45 4.51
CA ASP A 71 -11.79 -4.83 3.75
C ASP A 71 -11.95 -3.37 4.21
N LEU A 72 -12.47 -2.49 3.37
CA LEU A 72 -12.70 -1.09 3.75
C LEU A 72 -13.77 -0.95 4.83
N LEU A 73 -14.75 -1.87 4.84
CA LEU A 73 -15.82 -1.90 5.84
C LEU A 73 -15.41 -2.60 7.14
N ASP A 74 -14.21 -3.19 7.19
CA ASP A 74 -13.65 -3.83 8.39
C ASP A 74 -12.68 -2.87 9.10
N GLY A 75 -13.22 -2.07 10.01
CA GLY A 75 -12.45 -1.10 10.77
C GLY A 75 -11.36 -1.71 11.66
N ASP A 76 -11.54 -2.94 12.16
CA ASP A 76 -10.52 -3.61 12.99
C ASP A 76 -9.35 -4.10 12.13
N ALA A 77 -9.64 -4.67 10.95
CA ALA A 77 -8.61 -5.05 10.00
C ALA A 77 -7.82 -3.83 9.49
N LEU A 78 -8.50 -2.70 9.22
CA LEU A 78 -7.83 -1.45 8.86
C LEU A 78 -6.96 -0.91 10.01
N ARG A 79 -7.48 -0.89 11.25
CA ARG A 79 -6.69 -0.47 12.43
C ARG A 79 -5.44 -1.34 12.59
N ALA A 80 -5.56 -2.65 12.45
CA ALA A 80 -4.43 -3.56 12.52
C ALA A 80 -3.43 -3.34 11.37
N ALA A 81 -3.90 -3.04 10.16
CA ALA A 81 -3.04 -2.73 9.03
C ALA A 81 -2.29 -1.39 9.19
N ILE A 82 -2.93 -0.38 9.79
CA ILE A 82 -2.41 0.98 9.96
C ILE A 82 -1.51 1.10 11.20
N ALA A 83 -1.69 0.26 12.21
CA ALA A 83 -0.93 0.32 13.46
C ALA A 83 0.59 0.37 13.23
N GLY A 84 1.25 1.39 13.81
CA GLY A 84 2.69 1.62 13.66
C GLY A 84 3.12 2.28 12.35
N CYS A 85 2.19 2.62 11.44
CA CYS A 85 2.50 3.38 10.23
C CYS A 85 2.68 4.87 10.54
N HIS A 86 3.62 5.49 9.82
CA HIS A 86 3.92 6.91 9.85
C HIS A 86 3.03 7.70 8.88
N GLY A 87 2.40 7.03 7.93
CA GLY A 87 1.50 7.62 6.95
C GLY A 87 0.61 6.56 6.31
N VAL A 88 -0.51 7.02 5.77
CA VAL A 88 -1.49 6.18 5.06
C VAL A 88 -1.78 6.79 3.70
N PHE A 89 -1.66 5.98 2.66
CA PHE A 89 -2.14 6.26 1.32
C PHE A 89 -3.46 5.53 1.13
N HIS A 90 -4.56 6.28 1.19
CA HIS A 90 -5.89 5.73 0.96
C HIS A 90 -6.21 5.75 -0.55
N THR A 91 -6.18 4.58 -1.19
CA THR A 91 -6.43 4.45 -2.65
C THR A 91 -7.46 3.38 -3.00
N ALA A 92 -7.82 2.53 -2.03
CA ALA A 92 -8.93 1.61 -2.22
C ALA A 92 -10.23 2.41 -2.28
N SER A 93 -10.96 2.24 -3.37
CA SER A 93 -12.33 2.67 -3.52
C SER A 93 -12.99 1.79 -4.59
N PRO A 94 -14.27 1.44 -4.44
CA PRO A 94 -15.07 0.91 -5.54
C PRO A 94 -15.04 1.87 -6.73
N ILE A 95 -14.86 1.32 -7.93
CA ILE A 95 -14.96 2.09 -9.18
C ILE A 95 -16.12 1.46 -9.95
N THR A 96 -17.29 2.08 -9.82
CA THR A 96 -18.58 1.56 -10.28
C THR A 96 -19.52 2.75 -10.51
N ASP A 97 -20.52 2.59 -11.38
CA ASP A 97 -21.57 3.58 -11.59
C ASP A 97 -22.75 3.40 -10.61
N ASP A 98 -22.70 2.36 -9.77
CA ASP A 98 -23.70 2.10 -8.73
C ASP A 98 -23.44 2.96 -7.48
N PRO A 99 -24.31 3.93 -7.16
CA PRO A 99 -24.11 4.78 -6.00
C PRO A 99 -24.18 4.03 -4.67
N GLU A 100 -24.93 2.92 -4.58
CA GLU A 100 -25.03 2.15 -3.34
C GLU A 100 -23.68 1.47 -3.02
N GLU A 101 -23.01 0.94 -4.03
CA GLU A 101 -21.68 0.34 -3.89
C GLU A 101 -20.57 1.37 -3.62
N MET A 102 -20.76 2.64 -3.98
CA MET A 102 -19.77 3.71 -3.76
C MET A 102 -19.83 4.33 -2.37
N VAL A 103 -21.03 4.51 -1.80
CA VAL A 103 -21.20 5.35 -0.60
C VAL A 103 -20.55 4.72 0.63
N GLU A 104 -20.87 3.47 0.95
CA GLU A 104 -20.40 2.85 2.21
C GLU A 104 -18.87 2.74 2.32
N PRO A 105 -18.12 2.34 1.28
CA PRO A 105 -16.67 2.17 1.40
C PRO A 105 -15.88 3.48 1.31
N ALA A 106 -16.52 4.59 0.93
CA ALA A 106 -15.89 5.88 0.71
C ALA A 106 -16.01 6.86 1.90
N VAL A 107 -16.81 6.50 2.94
CA VAL A 107 -17.04 7.32 4.15
C VAL A 107 -16.29 6.83 5.38
#